data_AF-A0A0F2QJ73-F1
#
_entry.id   AF-A0A0F2QJ73-F1
#
_cell.length_a   1.000
_cell.length_b   1.000
_cell.length_c   1.000
_cell.angle_alpha   90.00
_cell.angle_beta   90.00
_cell.angle_gamma   90.00
#
_symmetry.space_group_name_H-M   'P 1'
#
loop_
_entity.id
_entity.type
_entity.pdbx_description
1 polymer ?
#
loop_
_entity_poly.entity_id
_entity_poly.type
_entity_poly.pdbx_seq_one_letter_code
_entity_poly.pdbx_strand_id
1 'polypeptide(L)'
;MFYICSMKGVHLIWFRRDLRVHDHAALNAAIASGAPVLPLYIFEPGLWALPEHSRRQFDFLMDSLTELDEALTERGARLIVRTGSALDVLADIHRRHGIEAIHMHEDTGLPWTRARDRAVRRWAMQAGISLREQPQAGVVRGLKTHEDWAPHWNA
;
A
#
# COMPACT_ATOMS: atom_id res chain seq x y z
N MET A 1 -16.22 -16.97 26.78
CA MET A 1 -16.28 -17.64 25.47
C MET A 1 -15.23 -16.98 24.58
N PHE A 2 -13.96 -17.36 24.74
CA PHE A 2 -12.89 -16.85 23.89
C PHE A 2 -12.92 -17.65 22.59
N TYR A 3 -13.44 -17.06 21.53
CA TYR A 3 -13.28 -17.62 20.19
C TYR A 3 -11.80 -17.53 19.83
N ILE A 4 -11.07 -18.63 20.01
CA ILE A 4 -9.86 -18.89 19.23
C ILE A 4 -10.36 -19.23 17.83
N CYS A 5 -10.76 -18.20 17.08
CA CYS A 5 -10.81 -18.31 15.64
C CYS A 5 -9.36 -18.55 15.23
N SER A 6 -9.08 -19.68 14.58
CA SER A 6 -7.77 -19.97 14.01
C SER A 6 -7.34 -18.79 13.14
N MET A 7 -6.53 -17.88 13.69
CA MET A 7 -6.17 -16.62 13.05
C MET A 7 -5.19 -16.93 11.94
N LYS A 8 -5.70 -17.08 10.71
CA LYS A 8 -4.91 -16.72 9.53
C LYS A 8 -4.39 -15.29 9.74
N GLY A 9 -3.12 -15.04 9.43
CA GLY A 9 -2.51 -13.74 9.69
C GLY A 9 -3.20 -12.64 8.89
N VAL A 10 -3.11 -11.39 9.34
CA VAL A 10 -3.80 -10.29 8.68
C VAL A 10 -3.11 -9.96 7.35
N HIS A 11 -3.90 -9.75 6.31
CA HIS A 11 -3.43 -9.24 5.04
C HIS A 11 -3.61 -7.72 5.03
N LEU A 12 -2.53 -6.98 4.79
CA LEU A 12 -2.56 -5.54 4.76
C LEU A 12 -2.61 -5.06 3.31
N ILE A 13 -3.52 -4.14 2.98
CA ILE A 13 -3.52 -3.41 1.70
C ILE A 13 -3.03 -2.00 1.97
N TRP A 14 -1.81 -1.69 1.48
CA TRP A 14 -1.17 -0.40 1.68
C TRP A 14 -1.46 0.52 0.49
N PHE A 15 -2.46 1.38 0.67
CA PHE A 15 -2.79 2.44 -0.27
C PHE A 15 -1.72 3.53 -0.26
N ARG A 16 -1.32 3.98 -1.46
CA ARG A 16 -0.26 4.99 -1.65
C ARG A 16 -0.70 6.08 -2.62
N ARG A 17 -0.48 5.88 -3.92
CA ARG A 17 -0.90 6.82 -4.97
C ARG A 17 -2.25 6.49 -5.58
N ASP A 18 -2.54 5.20 -5.69
CA ASP A 18 -3.84 4.73 -6.17
C ASP A 18 -4.81 4.66 -4.97
N LEU A 19 -5.74 5.61 -4.88
CA LEU A 19 -6.67 5.79 -3.74
C LEU A 19 -8.10 5.47 -4.14
N ARG A 20 -8.31 4.30 -4.75
CA ARG A 20 -9.62 3.85 -5.25
C ARG A 20 -9.87 2.40 -4.87
N VAL A 21 -11.14 1.99 -4.88
CA VAL A 21 -11.53 0.58 -4.64
C VAL A 21 -11.89 -0.17 -5.92
N HIS A 22 -12.25 0.55 -6.98
CA HIS A 22 -12.61 -0.02 -8.27
C HIS A 22 -11.36 -0.33 -9.10
N ASP A 23 -11.35 -1.45 -9.83
CA ASP A 23 -10.23 -1.83 -10.70
C ASP A 23 -8.86 -1.74 -9.98
N HIS A 24 -8.82 -2.31 -8.77
CA HIS A 24 -7.64 -2.24 -7.90
C HIS A 24 -7.07 -3.64 -7.68
N ALA A 25 -6.12 -4.05 -8.53
CA ALA A 25 -5.56 -5.39 -8.55
C ALA A 25 -4.97 -5.83 -7.20
N ALA A 26 -4.27 -4.93 -6.50
CA ALA A 26 -3.70 -5.25 -5.18
C ALA A 26 -4.77 -5.50 -4.09
N LEU A 27 -5.85 -4.73 -4.10
CA LEU A 27 -6.97 -4.91 -3.17
C LEU A 27 -7.69 -6.22 -3.46
N ASN A 28 -7.93 -6.52 -4.75
CA ASN A 28 -8.55 -7.76 -5.16
C ASN A 28 -7.70 -8.98 -4.75
N ALA A 29 -6.38 -8.92 -4.94
CA ALA A 29 -5.46 -9.97 -4.50
C ALA A 29 -5.41 -10.15 -2.97
N ALA A 30 -5.55 -9.05 -2.21
CA ALA A 30 -5.68 -9.11 -0.75
C ALA A 30 -6.97 -9.85 -0.35
N ILE A 31 -8.11 -9.49 -0.94
CA ILE A 31 -9.41 -10.10 -0.68
C ILE A 31 -9.44 -11.58 -1.08
N ALA A 32 -8.90 -11.92 -2.25
CA ALA A 32 -8.86 -13.28 -2.78
C ALA A 32 -8.09 -14.27 -1.89
N SER A 33 -7.29 -13.80 -0.94
CA SER A 33 -6.62 -14.65 0.04
C SER A 33 -7.57 -15.32 1.05
N GLY A 34 -8.77 -14.75 1.26
CA GLY A 34 -9.70 -15.17 2.30
C GLY A 34 -9.23 -14.87 3.74
N ALA A 35 -8.13 -14.15 3.92
CA ALA A 35 -7.68 -13.65 5.23
C ALA A 35 -8.37 -12.30 5.54
N PRO A 36 -8.46 -11.89 6.82
CA PRO A 36 -8.88 -10.54 7.17
C PRO A 36 -8.00 -9.49 6.49
N VAL A 37 -8.62 -8.52 5.82
CA VAL A 37 -7.92 -7.44 5.09
C VAL A 37 -7.94 -6.14 5.89
N LEU A 38 -6.77 -5.52 6.06
CA LEU A 38 -6.58 -4.24 6.74
C LEU A 38 -6.23 -3.14 5.73
N PRO A 39 -7.17 -2.23 5.39
CA PRO A 39 -6.89 -1.04 4.60
C PRO A 39 -6.03 -0.04 5.36
N LEU A 40 -4.86 0.32 4.82
CA LEU A 40 -3.93 1.25 5.44
C LEU A 40 -3.47 2.32 4.46
N TYR A 41 -3.49 3.57 4.92
CA TYR A 41 -2.71 4.66 4.35
C TYR A 41 -1.71 5.17 5.41
N ILE A 42 -0.47 5.44 5.00
CA ILE A 42 0.57 5.99 5.88
C ILE A 42 0.93 7.40 5.40
N PHE A 43 0.61 8.38 6.23
CA PHE A 43 1.09 9.75 6.08
C PHE A 43 2.52 9.86 6.59
N GLU A 44 3.48 10.03 5.69
CA GLU A 44 4.91 10.12 6.04
C GLU A 44 5.37 11.59 6.05
N PRO A 45 5.60 12.22 7.22
CA PRO A 45 5.97 13.65 7.26
C PRO A 45 7.24 13.97 6.48
N GLY A 46 8.21 13.04 6.46
CA GLY A 46 9.45 13.18 5.70
C GLY A 46 9.25 13.18 4.18
N LEU A 47 8.20 12.50 3.68
CA LEU A 47 7.81 12.57 2.27
C LEU A 47 7.21 13.94 1.97
N TRP A 48 6.26 14.40 2.79
CA TRP A 48 5.55 15.66 2.59
C TRP A 48 6.40 16.92 2.81
N ALA A 49 7.58 16.77 3.42
CA ALA A 49 8.57 17.83 3.54
C ALA A 49 9.44 18.02 2.27
N LEU A 50 9.34 17.12 1.28
CA LEU A 50 10.10 17.22 0.03
C LEU A 50 9.56 18.35 -0.87
N PRO A 51 10.43 19.03 -1.65
CA PRO A 51 10.03 20.16 -2.50
C PRO A 51 9.08 19.78 -3.65
N GLU A 52 9.00 18.50 -4.03
CA GLU A 52 8.07 17.98 -5.02
C GLU A 52 6.60 18.04 -4.55
N HIS A 53 6.39 18.25 -3.25
CA HIS A 53 5.06 18.32 -2.64
C HIS A 53 4.62 19.74 -2.34
N SER A 54 3.32 19.98 -2.47
CA SER A 54 2.72 21.29 -2.22
C SER A 54 1.44 21.18 -1.41
N ARG A 55 1.01 22.30 -0.82
CA ARG A 55 -0.25 22.38 -0.07
C ARG A 55 -1.46 21.93 -0.89
N ARG A 56 -1.52 22.30 -2.17
CA ARG A 56 -2.63 21.90 -3.06
C ARG A 56 -2.73 20.39 -3.25
N GLN A 57 -1.58 19.72 -3.39
CA GLN A 57 -1.55 18.25 -3.47
C GLN A 57 -1.97 17.60 -2.15
N PHE A 58 -1.61 18.22 -1.01
CA PHE A 58 -2.05 17.74 0.30
C PHE A 58 -3.56 17.86 0.46
N ASP A 59 -4.15 19.01 0.13
CA ASP A 59 -5.60 19.20 0.24
C ASP A 59 -6.34 18.19 -0.65
N PHE A 60 -5.89 17.99 -1.91
CA PHE A 60 -6.45 16.98 -2.80
C PHE A 60 -6.31 15.54 -2.26
N LEU A 61 -5.17 15.22 -1.62
CA LEU A 61 -4.99 13.94 -0.96
C LEU A 61 -6.04 13.73 0.14
N MET A 62 -6.27 14.74 0.98
CA MET A 62 -7.21 14.61 2.11
C MET A 62 -8.63 14.34 1.63
N ASP A 63 -9.07 15.03 0.57
CA ASP A 63 -10.36 14.75 -0.07
C ASP A 63 -10.40 13.32 -0.64
N SER A 64 -9.34 12.91 -1.34
CA SER A 64 -9.22 11.55 -1.89
C SER A 64 -9.24 10.45 -0.83
N LEU A 65 -8.61 10.67 0.34
CA LEU A 65 -8.63 9.71 1.45
C LEU A 65 -10.02 9.62 2.10
N THR A 66 -10.75 10.73 2.12
CA THR A 66 -12.13 10.77 2.62
C THR A 66 -13.03 9.92 1.72
N GLU A 67 -12.99 10.15 0.40
CA GLU A 67 -13.73 9.35 -0.58
C GLU A 67 -13.35 7.86 -0.54
N LEU A 68 -12.06 7.55 -0.33
CA LEU A 68 -11.60 6.17 -0.17
C LEU A 68 -12.17 5.50 1.09
N ASP A 69 -12.19 6.19 2.25
CA ASP A 69 -12.79 5.64 3.48
C ASP A 69 -14.29 5.41 3.31
N GLU A 70 -15.01 6.33 2.66
CA GLU A 70 -16.43 6.17 2.35
C GLU A 70 -16.67 4.93 1.47
N ALA A 71 -15.93 4.81 0.36
CA ALA A 71 -16.05 3.66 -0.54
C ALA A 71 -15.69 2.32 0.12
N LEU A 72 -14.74 2.31 1.06
CA LEU A 72 -14.40 1.14 1.88
C LEU A 72 -15.50 0.85 2.91
N THR A 73 -16.09 1.87 3.52
CA THR A 73 -17.18 1.78 4.51
C THR A 73 -18.41 1.12 3.91
N GLU A 74 -18.80 1.52 2.70
CA GLU A 74 -19.88 0.88 1.93
C GLU A 74 -19.65 -0.62 1.69
N ARG A 75 -18.39 -1.05 1.71
CA ARG A 75 -17.96 -2.45 1.50
C ARG A 75 -17.66 -3.18 2.81
N GLY A 76 -17.96 -2.57 3.96
CA GLY A 76 -17.79 -3.18 5.29
C GLY A 76 -16.37 -3.11 5.86
N ALA A 77 -15.50 -2.25 5.32
CA ALA A 77 -14.16 -2.01 5.83
C ALA A 77 -13.97 -0.52 6.19
N ARG A 78 -12.89 -0.17 6.89
CA ARG A 78 -12.54 1.23 7.18
C ARG A 78 -11.09 1.48 6.81
N LEU A 79 -10.81 2.66 6.28
CA LEU A 79 -9.46 3.11 6.04
C LEU A 79 -8.78 3.44 7.36
N ILE A 80 -7.64 2.79 7.61
CA ILE A 80 -6.77 3.16 8.71
C ILE A 80 -5.76 4.17 8.20
N VAL A 81 -5.73 5.35 8.79
CA VAL A 81 -4.67 6.33 8.55
C VAL A 81 -3.71 6.33 9.73
N ARG A 82 -2.41 6.29 9.44
CA ARG A 82 -1.33 6.42 10.43
C ARG A 82 -0.34 7.47 9.98
N THR A 83 0.31 8.11 10.94
CA THR A 83 1.37 9.09 10.68
C THR A 83 2.69 8.59 11.24
N GLY A 84 3.74 8.65 10.43
CA GLY A 84 5.08 8.20 10.84
C GLY A 84 5.89 7.71 9.64
N SER A 85 7.05 7.10 9.89
CA SER A 85 7.76 6.40 8.83
C SER A 85 7.01 5.11 8.46
N ALA A 86 6.98 4.73 7.19
CA ALA A 86 6.30 3.50 6.79
C ALA A 86 6.84 2.27 7.52
N LEU A 87 8.15 2.20 7.75
CA LEU A 87 8.78 1.08 8.43
C LEU A 87 8.30 0.95 9.89
N ASP A 88 8.29 2.05 10.64
CA ASP A 88 7.89 2.01 12.05
C ASP A 88 6.42 1.66 12.20
N VAL A 89 5.56 2.23 11.34
CA VAL A 89 4.11 1.95 11.34
C VAL A 89 3.84 0.49 11.00
N LEU A 90 4.45 -0.02 9.92
CA LEU A 90 4.27 -1.41 9.51
C LEU A 90 4.81 -2.40 10.55
N ALA A 91 5.96 -2.09 11.16
CA ALA A 91 6.53 -2.90 12.23
C ALA A 91 5.66 -2.91 13.49
N ASP A 92 5.08 -1.77 13.87
CA ASP A 92 4.13 -1.70 14.99
C ASP A 92 2.86 -2.51 14.71
N ILE A 93 2.27 -2.39 13.51
CA ILE A 93 1.09 -3.16 13.13
C ILE A 93 1.40 -4.66 13.13
N HIS A 94 2.53 -5.08 12.55
CA HIS A 94 2.94 -6.48 12.56
C HIS A 94 3.11 -7.03 13.97
N ARG A 95 3.74 -6.26 14.87
CA ARG A 95 3.93 -6.66 16.28
C ARG A 95 2.61 -6.88 17.02
N ARG A 96 1.57 -6.10 16.69
CA ARG A 96 0.26 -6.16 17.37
C ARG A 96 -0.69 -7.18 16.77
N HIS A 97 -0.63 -7.39 15.45
CA HIS A 97 -1.67 -8.11 14.71
C HIS A 97 -1.17 -9.29 13.88
N GLY A 98 0.15 -9.45 13.70
CA GLY A 98 0.73 -10.51 12.89
C GLY A 98 0.37 -10.37 11.41
N ILE A 99 1.03 -9.44 10.72
CA ILE A 99 0.87 -9.30 9.25
C ILE A 99 1.47 -10.52 8.56
N GLU A 100 0.69 -11.20 7.72
CA GLU A 100 1.14 -12.32 6.88
C GLU A 100 1.56 -11.84 5.48
N ALA A 101 0.83 -10.88 4.92
CA ALA A 101 1.12 -10.32 3.62
C ALA A 101 0.83 -8.81 3.56
N ILE A 102 1.64 -8.08 2.79
CA ILE A 102 1.41 -6.68 2.44
C ILE A 102 1.19 -6.62 0.93
N HIS A 103 0.03 -6.12 0.52
CA HIS A 103 -0.34 -5.89 -0.87
C HIS A 103 -0.27 -4.41 -1.18
N MET A 104 0.22 -4.05 -2.36
CA MET A 104 0.28 -2.66 -2.82
C MET A 104 0.49 -2.61 -4.33
N HIS A 105 0.10 -1.51 -4.97
CA HIS A 105 0.52 -1.26 -6.35
C HIS A 105 2.00 -0.88 -6.41
N GLU A 106 2.65 -1.22 -7.52
CA GLU A 106 3.95 -0.63 -7.90
C GLU A 106 3.83 0.90 -8.02
N ASP A 107 4.93 1.61 -7.78
CA ASP A 107 4.97 3.08 -7.87
C ASP A 107 6.28 3.53 -8.52
N THR A 108 6.22 4.38 -9.54
CA THR A 108 7.36 5.11 -10.09
C THR A 108 7.72 6.30 -9.20
N GLY A 109 8.18 5.97 -7.99
CA GLY A 109 8.42 6.96 -6.95
C GLY A 109 9.75 7.74 -7.09
N LEU A 110 9.86 8.81 -6.29
CA LEU A 110 11.07 9.61 -6.07
C LEU A 110 12.21 8.77 -5.45
N PRO A 111 13.48 9.23 -5.48
CA PRO A 111 14.59 8.55 -4.79
C PRO A 111 14.27 8.24 -3.31
N TRP A 112 13.57 9.16 -2.64
CA TRP A 112 13.12 8.99 -1.26
C TRP A 112 12.19 7.78 -1.07
N THR A 113 11.13 7.67 -1.88
CA THR A 113 10.17 6.55 -1.76
C THR A 113 10.80 5.23 -2.22
N ARG A 114 11.74 5.26 -3.16
CA ARG A 114 12.54 4.08 -3.52
C ARG A 114 13.42 3.61 -2.37
N ALA A 115 14.03 4.53 -1.61
CA ALA A 115 14.82 4.18 -0.43
C ALA A 115 13.95 3.58 0.67
N ARG A 116 12.77 4.18 0.93
CA ARG A 116 11.74 3.62 1.82
C ARG A 116 11.32 2.22 1.39
N ASP A 117 10.95 2.02 0.12
CA ASP A 117 10.50 0.72 -0.40
C ASP A 117 11.58 -0.36 -0.25
N ARG A 118 12.86 -0.03 -0.48
CA ARG A 118 13.98 -0.96 -0.20
C ARG A 118 14.09 -1.31 1.27
N ALA A 119 13.91 -0.35 2.18
CA ALA A 119 13.95 -0.59 3.61
C ALA A 119 12.79 -1.50 4.06
N VAL A 120 11.56 -1.21 3.62
CA VAL A 120 10.36 -2.02 3.90
C VAL A 120 10.53 -3.43 3.35
N ARG A 121 11.03 -3.59 2.11
CA ARG A 121 11.25 -4.91 1.51
C ARG A 121 12.25 -5.76 2.31
N ARG A 122 13.37 -5.16 2.75
CA ARG A 122 14.35 -5.85 3.60
C ARG A 122 13.75 -6.29 4.93
N TRP A 123 13.01 -5.39 5.57
CA TRP A 123 12.34 -5.69 6.84
C TRP A 123 11.29 -6.80 6.69
N ALA A 124 10.43 -6.71 5.67
CA ALA A 124 9.39 -7.71 5.41
C ALA A 124 10.00 -9.10 5.18
N MET A 125 11.09 -9.18 4.42
CA MET A 125 11.84 -10.43 4.22
C MET A 125 12.37 -11.01 5.53
N GLN A 126 12.95 -10.18 6.40
CA GLN A 126 13.45 -10.61 7.71
C GLN A 126 12.33 -11.05 8.66
N ALA A 127 11.16 -10.41 8.56
CA ALA A 127 9.98 -10.71 9.37
C ALA A 127 9.12 -11.87 8.81
N GLY A 128 9.49 -12.47 7.67
CA GLY A 128 8.72 -13.54 7.05
C GLY A 128 7.38 -13.08 6.44
N ILE A 129 7.26 -11.79 6.11
CA ILE A 129 6.03 -11.19 5.57
C ILE A 129 6.08 -11.22 4.04
N SER A 130 5.04 -11.76 3.41
CA SER A 130 4.92 -11.78 1.95
C SER A 130 4.62 -10.38 1.40
N LEU A 131 5.55 -9.79 0.65
CA LEU A 131 5.31 -8.54 -0.06
C LEU A 131 4.79 -8.82 -1.47
N ARG A 132 3.58 -8.34 -1.80
CA ARG A 132 2.94 -8.52 -3.10
C ARG A 132 2.73 -7.17 -3.75
N GLU A 133 3.56 -6.88 -4.76
CA GLU A 133 3.46 -5.68 -5.58
C GLU A 133 2.74 -6.04 -6.88
N GLN A 134 1.63 -5.36 -7.17
CA GLN A 134 0.91 -5.51 -8.44
C GLN A 134 1.19 -4.31 -9.34
N PRO A 135 1.44 -4.50 -10.64
CA PRO A 135 1.59 -3.38 -11.56
C PRO A 135 0.27 -2.60 -11.63
N GLN A 136 0.39 -1.28 -11.77
CA GLN A 136 -0.72 -0.43 -12.17
C GLN A 136 -0.64 -0.23 -13.69
N ALA A 137 -1.77 -0.12 -14.40
CA ALA A 137 -1.76 0.00 -15.87
C ALA A 137 -0.75 1.05 -16.36
N GLY A 138 0.17 0.64 -17.24
CA GLY A 138 1.25 1.49 -17.77
C GLY A 138 2.47 1.70 -16.87
N VAL A 139 2.46 1.19 -15.64
CA VAL A 139 3.58 1.28 -14.70
C VAL A 139 4.33 -0.05 -14.68
N VAL A 140 5.51 -0.06 -15.29
CA VAL A 140 6.45 -1.19 -15.22
C VAL A 140 7.76 -0.70 -14.60
N ARG A 141 8.15 -1.24 -13.44
CA ARG A 141 9.42 -0.90 -12.80
C ARG A 141 10.60 -1.61 -13.49
N GLY A 142 11.73 -0.90 -13.63
CA GLY A 142 13.01 -1.49 -14.05
C GLY A 142 13.27 -1.53 -15.56
N LEU A 143 12.47 -0.85 -16.37
CA LEU A 143 12.74 -0.66 -17.79
C LEU A 143 14.03 0.16 -18.00
N LYS A 144 14.86 -0.25 -18.96
CA LYS A 144 16.15 0.38 -19.23
C LYS A 144 16.06 1.46 -20.29
N THR A 145 15.12 1.31 -21.22
CA THR A 145 14.89 2.25 -22.33
C THR A 145 13.39 2.52 -22.51
N HIS A 146 13.05 3.64 -23.17
CA HIS A 146 11.66 3.99 -23.48
C HIS A 146 11.03 3.00 -24.48
N GLU A 147 11.84 2.38 -25.35
CA GLU A 147 11.39 1.38 -26.33
C GLU A 147 10.88 0.10 -25.66
N ASP A 148 11.38 -0.22 -24.46
CA ASP A 148 10.95 -1.39 -23.68
C ASP A 148 9.51 -1.24 -23.13
N TRP A 149 8.92 -0.04 -23.20
CA TRP A 149 7.58 0.24 -22.65
C TRP A 149 6.44 -0.18 -23.58
N ALA A 150 6.58 0.05 -24.89
CA ALA A 150 5.50 -0.14 -25.87
C ALA A 150 4.94 -1.58 -25.96
N PRO A 151 5.76 -2.65 -25.83
CA PRO A 151 5.25 -4.03 -25.83
C PRO A 151 4.40 -4.36 -24.59
N HIS A 152 4.64 -3.71 -23.45
CA HIS A 152 3.94 -3.99 -22.20
C HIS A 152 2.57 -3.30 -22.09
N TRP A 153 2.30 -2.31 -22.94
CA TRP A 153 1.01 -1.62 -22.99
C TRP A 153 -0.06 -2.41 -23.75
N ASN A 154 0.34 -3.26 -24.70
CA ASN A 154 -0.56 -3.98 -25.62
C ASN A 154 -0.76 -5.46 -25.27
N ALA A 155 -0.22 -5.93 -24.14
CA ALA A 155 -0.21 -7.33 -23.74
C ALA A 155 -1.33 -7.67 -22.75
#